data_AF-A0A972XTT3-F1
#
_entry.id   AF-A0A972XTT3-F1
#
_cell.length_a   1.000
_cell.length_b   1.000
_cell.length_c   1.000
_cell.angle_alpha   90.00
_cell.angle_beta   90.00
_cell.angle_gamma   90.00
#
_symmetry.space_group_name_H-M   'P 1'
#
loop_
_entity.id
_entity.type
_entity.pdbx_description
1 polymer ?
#
loop_
_entity_poly.entity_id
_entity_poly.type
_entity_poly.pdbx_seq_one_letter_code
_entity_poly.pdbx_strand_id
1 'polypeptide(L)'
;MKINGKHYRTIWVNSDGWSIGTFDQTLLPHKFEIITLKTIGEVAHAIKTMQVRGAPLIGAAAAYGICLQMRHNPSHDTLYKAITYLAEQRPTAVNLFWALGQMRTALEGIPYEKRATVAYQRAADICNDDVETCRKIGMHGLQLIKKIASGKPKGESVNILTHCNAGWLATVDWGTATSPIYQAHDSGIKVHVWVDETR
;
A
#
# COMPACT_ATOMS: atom_id res chain seq x y z
N MET A 1 -3.89 9.99 -0.96
CA MET A 1 -3.14 11.10 -0.27
C MET A 1 -3.14 12.38 -1.11
N LYS A 2 -3.27 13.58 -0.54
CA LYS A 2 -3.13 14.85 -1.27
C LYS A 2 -1.81 15.56 -0.93
N ILE A 3 -0.94 15.74 -1.92
CA ILE A 3 0.33 16.49 -1.77
C ILE A 3 0.28 17.66 -2.75
N ASN A 4 0.40 18.89 -2.23
CA ASN A 4 0.34 20.13 -3.02
C ASN A 4 -0.87 20.16 -3.98
N GLY A 5 -2.05 19.76 -3.48
CA GLY A 5 -3.29 19.71 -4.24
C GLY A 5 -3.44 18.51 -5.19
N LYS A 6 -2.39 17.72 -5.43
CA LYS A 6 -2.44 16.53 -6.28
C LYS A 6 -2.70 15.27 -5.48
N HIS A 7 -3.62 14.45 -5.97
CA HIS A 7 -3.88 13.14 -5.39
C HIS A 7 -2.82 12.11 -5.81
N TYR A 8 -2.32 11.35 -4.85
CA TYR A 8 -1.36 10.27 -5.01
C TYR A 8 -1.85 9.00 -4.33
N ARG A 9 -1.68 7.87 -5.04
CA ARG A 9 -1.47 6.56 -4.42
C ARG A 9 0.00 6.45 -4.02
N THR A 10 0.33 5.57 -3.08
CA THR A 10 1.72 5.33 -2.65
C THR A 10 2.55 4.50 -3.62
N ILE A 11 1.89 3.78 -4.53
CA ILE A 11 2.51 2.99 -5.58
C ILE A 11 1.66 3.03 -6.84
N TRP A 12 2.30 3.14 -8.01
CA TRP A 12 1.63 3.23 -9.30
C TRP A 12 2.52 2.70 -10.43
N VAL A 13 1.91 2.39 -11.58
CA VAL A 13 2.65 2.15 -12.83
C VAL A 13 2.92 3.49 -13.50
N ASN A 14 4.17 3.74 -13.88
CA ASN A 14 4.59 4.97 -14.54
C ASN A 14 4.02 5.08 -15.97
N SER A 15 4.21 6.25 -16.58
CA SER A 15 3.71 6.55 -17.94
C SER A 15 4.32 5.69 -19.04
N ASP A 16 5.44 5.02 -18.79
CA ASP A 16 6.02 4.02 -19.70
C ASP A 16 5.22 2.70 -19.74
N GLY A 17 4.24 2.55 -18.85
CA GLY A 17 3.33 1.41 -18.81
C GLY A 17 3.90 0.16 -18.15
N TRP A 18 5.10 0.22 -17.56
CA TRP A 18 5.70 -0.97 -16.93
C TRP A 18 6.55 -0.70 -15.69
N SER A 19 7.26 0.44 -15.60
CA SER A 19 8.05 0.74 -14.42
C SER A 19 7.16 1.22 -13.27
N ILE A 20 7.65 1.10 -12.05
CA ILE A 20 6.85 1.29 -10.84
C ILE A 20 7.33 2.54 -10.12
N GLY A 21 6.43 3.49 -9.92
CA GLY A 21 6.69 4.67 -9.09
C GLY A 21 6.24 4.43 -7.66
N THR A 22 7.05 4.87 -6.70
CA THR A 22 6.70 4.92 -5.27
C THR A 22 7.47 6.03 -4.56
N PHE A 23 7.22 6.24 -3.27
CA PHE A 23 7.96 7.22 -2.46
C PHE A 23 9.10 6.53 -1.70
N ASP A 24 10.24 7.21 -1.56
CA ASP A 24 11.22 6.80 -0.57
C ASP A 24 10.79 7.30 0.82
N GLN A 25 10.18 6.41 1.60
CA GLN A 25 9.71 6.76 2.94
C GLN A 25 10.83 6.98 3.96
N THR A 26 12.07 6.59 3.69
CA THR A 26 13.19 6.81 4.61
C THR A 26 13.62 8.28 4.67
N LEU A 27 13.26 9.05 3.64
CA LEU A 27 13.59 10.46 3.53
C LEU A 27 12.51 11.37 4.13
N LEU A 28 11.34 10.83 4.44
CA LEU A 28 10.25 11.56 5.08
C LEU A 28 10.54 11.81 6.57
N PRO A 29 10.11 12.94 7.14
CA PRO A 29 9.36 14.03 6.50
C PRO A 29 10.24 15.10 5.83
N HIS A 30 11.56 14.96 5.88
CA HIS A 30 12.51 16.01 5.49
C HIS A 30 12.61 16.22 3.97
N LYS A 31 12.43 15.15 3.19
CA LYS A 31 12.49 15.21 1.74
C LYS A 31 11.43 14.29 1.11
N PHE A 32 10.70 14.85 0.16
CA PHE A 32 9.76 14.12 -0.67
C PHE A 32 10.44 13.69 -1.96
N GLU A 33 10.70 12.39 -2.12
CA GLU A 33 11.36 11.82 -3.29
C GLU A 33 10.51 10.69 -3.88
N ILE A 34 10.33 10.73 -5.20
CA ILE A 34 9.72 9.65 -5.96
C ILE A 34 10.83 8.80 -6.55
N ILE A 35 10.81 7.51 -6.29
CA ILE A 35 11.74 6.53 -6.88
C ILE A 35 11.03 5.71 -7.95
N THR A 36 11.78 5.31 -8.97
CA THR A 36 11.30 4.44 -10.06
C THR A 36 11.99 3.09 -9.99
N LEU A 37 11.21 2.03 -9.85
CA LEU A 37 11.67 0.65 -9.78
C LEU A 37 11.44 -0.03 -11.13
N LYS A 38 12.49 -0.64 -11.68
CA LYS A 38 12.54 -1.27 -13.00
C LYS A 38 12.90 -2.75 -12.94
N THR A 39 13.40 -3.23 -11.81
CA THR A 39 13.80 -4.62 -11.60
C THR A 39 13.24 -5.19 -10.30
N ILE A 40 13.14 -6.52 -10.22
CA ILE A 40 12.77 -7.20 -8.97
C ILE A 40 13.78 -6.90 -7.84
N GLY A 41 15.06 -6.70 -8.17
CA GLY A 41 16.10 -6.36 -7.21
C GLY A 41 15.89 -4.99 -6.57
N GLU A 42 15.48 -3.99 -7.35
CA GLU A 42 15.13 -2.66 -6.82
C GLU A 42 13.87 -2.72 -5.94
N VAL A 43 12.87 -3.52 -6.31
CA VAL A 43 11.69 -3.77 -5.45
C VAL A 43 12.09 -4.44 -4.14
N ALA A 44 12.90 -5.49 -4.20
CA ALA A 44 13.40 -6.19 -3.03
C ALA A 44 14.19 -5.27 -2.10
N HIS A 45 15.07 -4.44 -2.67
CA HIS A 45 15.80 -3.42 -1.93
C HIS A 45 14.85 -2.43 -1.25
N ALA A 46 13.86 -1.90 -1.97
CA ALA A 46 12.92 -0.93 -1.43
C ALA A 46 12.09 -1.50 -0.26
N ILE A 47 11.67 -2.77 -0.35
CA ILE A 47 10.98 -3.48 0.74
C ILE A 47 11.93 -3.68 1.93
N LYS A 48 13.12 -4.22 1.70
CA LYS A 48 14.09 -4.59 2.74
C LYS A 48 14.60 -3.39 3.52
N THR A 49 14.91 -2.30 2.83
CA THR A 49 15.45 -1.06 3.42
C THR A 49 14.37 -0.12 3.94
N MET A 50 13.10 -0.52 3.85
CA MET A 50 11.95 0.25 4.31
C MET A 50 11.74 1.58 3.58
N GLN A 51 12.31 1.77 2.38
CA GLN A 51 11.82 2.79 1.43
C GLN A 51 10.33 2.60 1.18
N VAL A 52 9.90 1.34 1.13
CA VAL A 52 8.49 0.93 1.11
C VAL A 52 8.17 0.19 2.41
N ARG A 53 7.26 0.75 3.22
CA ARG A 53 6.82 0.15 4.48
C ARG A 53 5.33 0.34 4.73
N GLY A 54 4.78 -0.54 5.56
CA GLY A 54 3.33 -0.71 5.76
C GLY A 54 2.85 -1.99 5.11
N ALA A 55 2.15 -2.84 5.87
CA ALA A 55 1.91 -4.22 5.43
C ALA A 55 1.19 -4.31 4.07
N PRO A 56 0.09 -3.58 3.82
CA PRO A 56 -0.55 -3.64 2.51
C PRO A 56 0.32 -3.09 1.37
N LEU A 57 1.04 -1.99 1.61
CA LEU A 57 1.93 -1.42 0.61
C LEU A 57 3.10 -2.36 0.24
N ILE A 58 3.67 -3.08 1.22
CA ILE A 58 4.69 -4.10 0.96
C ILE A 58 4.12 -5.21 0.06
N GLY A 59 2.88 -5.64 0.29
CA GLY A 59 2.21 -6.62 -0.56
C GLY A 59 2.04 -6.12 -2.01
N ALA A 60 1.58 -4.88 -2.18
CA ALA A 60 1.43 -4.25 -3.49
C ALA A 60 2.78 -4.13 -4.23
N ALA A 61 3.84 -3.70 -3.53
CA ALA A 61 5.18 -3.60 -4.10
C ALA A 61 5.72 -4.97 -4.55
N ALA A 62 5.54 -6.01 -3.73
CA ALA A 62 5.95 -7.36 -4.09
C ALA A 62 5.18 -7.89 -5.32
N ALA A 63 3.89 -7.61 -5.41
CA ALA A 63 3.10 -7.98 -6.59
C ALA A 63 3.67 -7.33 -7.87
N TYR A 64 4.03 -6.05 -7.82
CA TYR A 64 4.71 -5.39 -8.93
C TYR A 64 6.13 -5.92 -9.18
N GLY A 65 6.86 -6.37 -8.16
CA GLY A 65 8.12 -7.08 -8.32
C GLY A 65 7.98 -8.35 -9.18
N ILE A 66 6.91 -9.12 -8.98
CA ILE A 66 6.57 -10.26 -9.84
C ILE A 66 6.25 -9.80 -11.27
N CYS A 67 5.53 -8.69 -11.44
CA CYS A 67 5.23 -8.13 -12.76
C CYS A 67 6.50 -7.81 -13.56
N LEU A 68 7.45 -7.13 -12.93
CA LEU A 68 8.75 -6.79 -13.52
C LEU A 68 9.53 -8.05 -13.91
N GLN A 69 9.49 -9.10 -13.06
CA GLN A 69 10.15 -10.35 -13.37
C GLN A 69 9.48 -11.11 -14.52
N MET A 70 8.16 -11.19 -14.55
CA MET A 70 7.43 -11.86 -15.64
C MET A 70 7.58 -11.13 -16.97
N ARG A 71 7.78 -9.81 -16.94
CA ARG A 71 8.15 -9.02 -18.11
C ARG A 71 9.55 -9.36 -18.63
N HIS A 72 10.49 -9.64 -17.75
CA HIS A 72 11.87 -9.97 -18.12
C HIS A 72 12.02 -11.44 -18.56
N ASN A 73 11.49 -12.38 -17.78
CA ASN A 73 11.50 -13.81 -18.07
C ASN A 73 10.22 -14.47 -17.50
N PRO A 74 9.23 -14.82 -18.34
CA PRO A 74 7.94 -15.36 -17.89
C PRO A 74 7.96 -16.86 -17.59
N SER A 75 9.13 -17.52 -17.56
CA SER A 75 9.21 -18.96 -17.31
C SER A 75 8.66 -19.37 -15.94
N HIS A 76 8.23 -20.62 -15.82
CA HIS A 76 7.70 -21.16 -14.56
C HIS A 76 8.75 -21.11 -13.44
N ASP A 77 9.97 -21.63 -13.68
CA ASP A 77 11.07 -21.57 -12.71
C ASP A 77 11.37 -20.15 -12.21
N THR A 78 11.31 -19.17 -13.12
CA THR A 78 11.52 -17.77 -12.75
C THR A 78 10.42 -17.25 -11.82
N LEU A 79 9.16 -17.64 -12.01
CA LEU A 79 8.06 -17.24 -11.12
C LEU A 79 8.30 -17.74 -9.68
N TYR A 80 8.66 -19.01 -9.48
CA TYR A 80 8.91 -19.54 -8.13
C TYR A 80 10.14 -18.90 -7.50
N LYS A 81 11.23 -18.73 -8.26
CA LYS A 81 12.43 -18.04 -7.76
C LYS A 81 12.12 -16.62 -7.33
N ALA A 82 11.30 -15.89 -8.09
CA ALA A 82 10.88 -14.54 -7.76
C ALA A 82 10.04 -14.48 -6.48
N ILE A 83 9.10 -15.42 -6.31
CA ILE A 83 8.27 -15.52 -5.11
C ILE A 83 9.14 -15.79 -3.88
N THR A 84 10.02 -16.80 -3.94
CA THR A 84 10.94 -17.12 -2.84
C THR A 84 11.84 -15.94 -2.51
N TYR A 85 12.43 -15.32 -3.53
CA TYR A 85 13.30 -14.16 -3.36
C TYR A 85 12.60 -12.99 -2.67
N LEU A 86 11.39 -12.62 -3.09
CA LEU A 86 10.65 -11.51 -2.47
C LEU A 86 10.17 -11.84 -1.05
N ALA A 87 9.80 -13.11 -0.78
CA ALA A 87 9.36 -13.55 0.55
C ALA A 87 10.44 -13.36 1.63
N GLU A 88 11.71 -13.50 1.26
CA GLU A 88 12.86 -13.35 2.17
C GLU A 88 13.14 -11.90 2.59
N GLN A 89 12.59 -10.90 1.89
CA GLN A 89 12.94 -9.51 2.13
C GLN A 89 12.42 -9.01 3.48
N ARG A 90 11.23 -9.48 3.90
CA ARG A 90 10.61 -9.17 5.21
C ARG A 90 9.73 -10.34 5.68
N PRO A 91 10.30 -11.39 6.30
CA PRO A 91 9.63 -12.67 6.56
C PRO A 91 8.49 -12.63 7.59
N THR A 92 8.27 -11.49 8.26
CA THR A 92 7.14 -11.30 9.19
C THR A 92 5.97 -10.53 8.58
N ALA A 93 6.12 -10.01 7.36
CA ALA A 93 5.07 -9.22 6.71
C ALA A 93 3.99 -10.15 6.10
N VAL A 94 2.92 -10.43 6.84
CA VAL A 94 1.85 -11.35 6.37
C VAL A 94 1.28 -10.94 5.00
N ASN A 95 1.05 -9.66 4.76
CA ASN A 95 0.56 -9.15 3.47
C ASN A 95 1.52 -9.39 2.30
N LEU A 96 2.83 -9.52 2.55
CA LEU A 96 3.81 -9.91 1.53
C LEU A 96 3.50 -11.32 1.01
N PHE A 97 3.39 -12.29 1.92
CA PHE A 97 3.09 -13.68 1.58
C PHE A 97 1.71 -13.83 0.94
N TRP A 98 0.71 -13.12 1.46
CA TRP A 98 -0.62 -13.10 0.86
C TRP A 98 -0.56 -12.62 -0.60
N ALA A 99 0.08 -11.48 -0.88
CA ALA A 99 0.18 -10.93 -2.23
C ALA A 99 0.96 -11.87 -3.17
N LEU A 100 2.08 -12.43 -2.71
CA LEU A 100 2.85 -13.41 -3.48
C LEU A 100 2.02 -14.67 -3.80
N GLY A 101 1.20 -15.15 -2.86
CA GLY A 101 0.26 -16.25 -3.10
C GLY A 101 -0.83 -15.91 -4.13
N GLN A 102 -1.36 -14.69 -4.10
CA GLN A 102 -2.30 -14.19 -5.12
C GLN A 102 -1.66 -14.14 -6.50
N MET A 103 -0.42 -13.65 -6.59
CA MET A 103 0.33 -13.59 -7.84
C MET A 103 0.64 -14.98 -8.39
N ARG A 104 1.06 -15.92 -7.53
CA ARG A 104 1.26 -17.31 -7.92
C ARG A 104 -0.01 -17.89 -8.54
N THR A 105 -1.12 -17.81 -7.81
CA THR A 105 -2.42 -18.37 -8.23
C THR A 105 -2.87 -17.79 -9.56
N ALA A 106 -2.68 -16.49 -9.77
CA ALA A 106 -3.08 -15.81 -11.00
C ALA A 106 -2.21 -16.17 -12.23
N LEU A 107 -0.98 -16.64 -12.02
CA LEU A 107 0.00 -16.88 -13.08
C LEU A 107 0.26 -18.37 -13.36
N GLU A 108 -0.09 -19.24 -12.42
CA GLU A 108 -0.01 -20.69 -12.57
C GLU A 108 -0.96 -21.13 -13.70
N GLY A 109 -0.43 -21.90 -14.66
CA GLY A 109 -1.18 -22.31 -15.86
C GLY A 109 -1.37 -21.23 -16.94
N ILE A 110 -0.94 -19.99 -16.71
CA ILE A 110 -1.00 -18.95 -17.76
C ILE A 110 0.12 -19.14 -18.79
N PRO A 111 -0.16 -19.04 -20.11
CA PRO A 111 0.86 -19.05 -21.16
C PRO A 111 1.91 -17.94 -20.97
N TYR A 112 3.17 -18.25 -21.27
CA TYR A 112 4.31 -17.37 -20.98
C TYR A 112 4.16 -15.97 -21.60
N GLU A 113 3.67 -15.90 -22.83
CA GLU A 113 3.44 -14.65 -23.56
C GLU A 113 2.34 -13.76 -22.94
N LYS A 114 1.46 -14.33 -22.12
CA LYS A 114 0.37 -13.60 -21.44
C LYS A 114 0.69 -13.26 -19.98
N ARG A 115 1.69 -13.90 -19.37
CA ARG A 115 1.98 -13.78 -17.93
C ARG A 115 2.28 -12.36 -17.50
N ALA A 116 3.07 -11.61 -18.26
CA ALA A 116 3.35 -10.22 -17.90
C ALA A 116 2.04 -9.41 -17.82
N THR A 117 1.20 -9.45 -18.84
CA THR A 117 -0.09 -8.75 -18.87
C THR A 117 -1.00 -9.18 -17.71
N VAL A 118 -1.15 -10.48 -17.47
CA VAL A 118 -1.96 -11.00 -16.35
C VAL A 118 -1.39 -10.59 -14.99
N ALA A 119 -0.07 -10.55 -14.85
CA ALA A 119 0.59 -10.11 -13.62
C ALA A 119 0.26 -8.64 -13.32
N TYR A 120 0.42 -7.74 -14.30
CA TYR A 120 0.12 -6.32 -14.11
C TYR A 120 -1.37 -6.10 -13.81
N GLN A 121 -2.28 -6.83 -14.47
CA GLN A 121 -3.70 -6.76 -14.15
C GLN A 121 -3.94 -7.19 -12.70
N ARG A 122 -3.38 -8.34 -12.28
CA ARG A 122 -3.58 -8.83 -10.91
C ARG A 122 -2.99 -7.90 -9.85
N ALA A 123 -1.82 -7.32 -10.10
CA ALA A 123 -1.22 -6.35 -9.19
C ALA A 123 -2.06 -5.07 -9.08
N ALA A 124 -2.65 -4.60 -10.19
CA ALA A 124 -3.59 -3.50 -10.18
C ALA A 124 -4.87 -3.84 -9.39
N ASP A 125 -5.40 -5.06 -9.54
CA ASP A 125 -6.56 -5.53 -8.76
C ASP A 125 -6.24 -5.56 -7.26
N ILE A 126 -5.08 -6.11 -6.86
CA ILE A 126 -4.62 -6.08 -5.46
C ILE A 126 -4.57 -4.65 -4.93
N CYS A 127 -4.06 -3.70 -5.72
CA CYS A 127 -4.02 -2.30 -5.33
C CYS A 127 -5.42 -1.70 -5.19
N ASN A 128 -6.33 -1.97 -6.11
CA ASN A 128 -7.69 -1.46 -6.07
C ASN A 128 -8.50 -2.05 -4.91
N ASP A 129 -8.32 -3.35 -4.64
CA ASP A 129 -8.92 -4.04 -3.50
C ASP A 129 -8.44 -3.44 -2.17
N ASP A 130 -7.15 -3.11 -2.05
CA ASP A 130 -6.60 -2.44 -0.87
C ASP A 130 -7.22 -1.04 -0.68
N VAL A 131 -7.29 -0.23 -1.74
CA VAL A 131 -7.91 1.11 -1.71
C VAL A 131 -9.36 1.01 -1.23
N GLU A 132 -10.14 0.08 -1.78
CA GLU A 132 -11.55 -0.07 -1.44
C GLU A 132 -11.73 -0.64 -0.02
N THR A 133 -10.88 -1.56 0.39
CA THR A 133 -10.87 -2.10 1.76
C THR A 133 -10.56 -0.99 2.77
N CYS A 134 -9.52 -0.20 2.54
CA CYS A 134 -9.12 0.92 3.39
C CYS A 134 -10.19 2.03 3.43
N ARG A 135 -10.86 2.29 2.30
CA ARG A 135 -12.00 3.21 2.23
C ARG A 135 -13.17 2.71 3.08
N LYS A 136 -13.53 1.42 2.96
CA LYS A 136 -14.61 0.77 3.74
C LYS A 136 -14.29 0.74 5.24
N ILE A 137 -13.05 0.40 5.62
CA ILE A 137 -12.61 0.49 7.03
C ILE A 137 -12.88 1.89 7.56
N GLY A 138 -12.52 2.93 6.81
CA GLY A 138 -12.82 4.31 7.16
C GLY A 138 -14.31 4.60 7.29
N MET A 139 -15.13 4.15 6.36
CA MET A 139 -16.59 4.37 6.39
C MET A 139 -17.24 3.71 7.62
N HIS A 140 -16.83 2.49 7.95
CA HIS A 140 -17.36 1.78 9.10
C HIS A 140 -16.88 2.43 10.41
N GLY A 141 -15.59 2.77 10.51
CA GLY A 141 -15.05 3.47 11.67
C GLY A 141 -15.63 4.87 11.87
N LEU A 142 -15.97 5.58 10.78
CA LEU A 142 -16.63 6.88 10.83
C LEU A 142 -17.95 6.82 11.60
N GLN A 143 -18.71 5.72 11.52
CA GLN A 143 -19.96 5.57 12.26
C GLN A 143 -19.72 5.58 13.78
N LEU A 144 -18.61 4.99 14.23
CA LEU A 144 -18.21 5.01 15.64
C LEU A 144 -17.87 6.44 16.09
N ILE A 145 -17.11 7.17 15.27
CA ILE A 145 -16.74 8.56 15.55
C ILE A 145 -17.99 9.47 15.57
N LYS A 146 -18.91 9.30 14.62
CA LYS A 146 -20.20 10.03 14.59
C LYS A 146 -21.01 9.79 15.85
N LYS A 147 -21.11 8.53 16.30
CA LYS A 147 -21.81 8.17 17.52
C LYS A 147 -21.19 8.87 18.73
N ILE A 148 -19.87 8.85 18.87
CA ILE A 148 -19.16 9.55 19.96
C ILE A 148 -19.40 11.06 19.88
N ALA A 149 -19.25 11.67 18.69
CA ALA A 149 -19.44 13.10 18.48
C ALA A 149 -20.87 13.55 18.86
N SER A 150 -21.88 12.75 18.57
CA SER A 150 -23.28 13.08 18.89
C SER A 150 -23.57 13.17 20.39
N GLY A 151 -22.77 12.48 21.23
CA GLY A 151 -22.86 12.55 22.68
C GLY A 151 -22.06 13.69 23.31
N LYS A 152 -21.34 14.48 22.52
CA LYS A 152 -20.47 15.56 23.03
C LYS A 152 -21.16 16.93 22.99
N PRO A 153 -20.79 17.85 23.90
CA PRO A 153 -21.20 19.25 23.80
C PRO A 153 -20.82 19.87 22.45
N LYS A 154 -21.68 20.78 21.96
CA LYS A 154 -21.49 21.43 20.67
C LYS A 154 -20.13 22.14 20.63
N GLY A 155 -19.33 21.81 19.63
CA GLY A 155 -18.04 22.45 19.38
C GLY A 155 -16.83 21.74 19.99
N GLU A 156 -17.03 20.68 20.79
CA GLU A 156 -15.94 19.83 21.29
C GLU A 156 -15.44 18.82 20.26
N SER A 157 -14.17 18.41 20.40
CA SER A 157 -13.53 17.42 19.52
C SER A 157 -13.69 15.99 20.00
N VAL A 158 -13.85 15.05 19.07
CA VAL A 158 -13.58 13.63 19.36
C VAL A 158 -12.07 13.44 19.48
N ASN A 159 -11.67 12.93 20.63
CA ASN A 159 -10.30 12.80 21.08
C ASN A 159 -9.82 11.37 20.78
N ILE A 160 -8.84 11.21 19.89
CA ILE A 160 -8.41 9.91 19.35
C ILE A 160 -6.91 9.75 19.55
N LEU A 161 -6.47 8.63 20.13
CA LEU A 161 -5.07 8.23 20.17
C LEU A 161 -4.82 7.18 19.08
N THR A 162 -3.73 7.33 18.33
CA THR A 162 -3.26 6.32 17.36
C THR A 162 -1.78 6.03 17.56
N HIS A 163 -1.35 4.86 17.11
CA HIS A 163 0.00 4.33 17.28
C HIS A 163 0.58 3.97 15.91
N CYS A 164 1.87 4.25 15.69
CA CYS A 164 2.55 4.05 14.41
C CYS A 164 1.92 4.89 13.27
N ASN A 165 2.25 4.53 12.03
CA ASN A 165 1.61 5.08 10.84
C ASN A 165 0.83 3.97 10.13
N ALA A 166 -0.49 3.98 10.32
CA ALA A 166 -1.44 3.13 9.61
C ALA A 166 -2.30 3.95 8.63
N GLY A 167 -1.69 4.97 8.01
CA GLY A 167 -2.33 5.89 7.08
C GLY A 167 -1.98 5.65 5.62
N TRP A 168 -2.15 6.71 4.83
CA TRP A 168 -1.87 6.70 3.40
C TRP A 168 -0.51 6.09 3.07
N LEU A 169 0.54 6.46 3.82
CA LEU A 169 1.90 5.99 3.57
C LEU A 169 2.10 4.49 3.83
N ALA A 170 1.20 3.81 4.56
CA ALA A 170 1.33 2.39 4.88
C ALA A 170 0.47 1.45 4.01
N THR A 171 -0.39 2.03 3.18
CA THR A 171 -1.37 1.34 2.32
C THR A 171 -1.25 1.89 0.89
N VAL A 172 -2.04 1.41 -0.06
CA VAL A 172 -2.09 2.00 -1.41
C VAL A 172 -2.78 3.36 -1.37
N ASP A 173 -3.85 3.47 -0.59
CA ASP A 173 -4.56 4.72 -0.31
C ASP A 173 -5.43 4.59 0.95
N TRP A 174 -6.00 5.70 1.40
CA TRP A 174 -6.75 5.93 2.65
C TRP A 174 -6.04 5.60 3.96
N GLY A 175 -5.45 4.42 4.11
CA GLY A 175 -5.01 3.89 5.40
C GLY A 175 -6.08 3.04 6.09
N THR A 176 -5.71 2.48 7.23
CA THR A 176 -6.61 1.67 8.06
C THR A 176 -7.07 2.47 9.27
N ALA A 177 -6.29 2.51 10.36
CA ALA A 177 -6.68 3.15 11.61
C ALA A 177 -6.93 4.67 11.47
N THR A 178 -6.27 5.33 10.51
CA THR A 178 -6.43 6.77 10.27
C THR A 178 -7.48 7.11 9.22
N SER A 179 -7.94 6.14 8.41
CA SER A 179 -9.00 6.37 7.41
C SER A 179 -10.32 6.86 8.03
N PRO A 180 -10.81 6.31 9.16
CA PRO A 180 -11.96 6.87 9.87
C PRO A 180 -11.75 8.32 10.31
N ILE A 181 -10.53 8.66 10.72
CA ILE A 181 -10.15 9.99 11.21
C ILE A 181 -10.20 11.00 10.05
N TYR A 182 -9.62 10.65 8.89
CA TYR A 182 -9.67 11.47 7.69
C TYR A 182 -11.13 11.70 7.24
N GLN A 183 -11.93 10.64 7.18
CA GLN A 183 -13.33 10.78 6.76
C GLN A 183 -14.19 11.56 7.78
N ALA A 184 -13.87 11.48 9.08
CA ALA A 184 -14.52 12.29 10.10
C ALA A 184 -14.19 13.78 9.95
N HIS A 185 -12.91 14.10 9.76
CA HIS A 185 -12.46 15.45 9.46
C HIS A 185 -13.14 16.00 8.20
N ASP A 186 -13.14 15.23 7.10
CA ASP A 186 -13.77 15.63 5.84
C ASP A 186 -15.29 15.76 5.94
N SER A 187 -15.92 15.09 6.91
CA SER A 187 -17.35 15.26 7.25
C SER A 187 -17.63 16.44 8.18
N GLY A 188 -16.62 17.26 8.51
CA GLY A 188 -16.75 18.42 9.40
C GLY A 188 -16.81 18.08 10.89
N ILE A 189 -16.54 16.83 11.28
CA ILE A 189 -16.44 16.45 12.70
C ILE A 189 -15.10 16.94 13.23
N LYS A 190 -15.13 17.74 14.31
CA LYS A 190 -13.91 18.14 15.00
C LYS A 190 -13.25 16.92 15.63
N VAL A 191 -12.01 16.65 15.24
CA VAL A 191 -11.18 15.60 15.81
C VAL A 191 -9.89 16.20 16.35
N HIS A 192 -9.43 15.70 17.49
CA HIS A 192 -8.10 15.95 18.02
C HIS A 192 -7.39 14.60 18.10
N VAL A 193 -6.21 14.51 17.50
CA VAL A 193 -5.49 13.25 17.34
C VAL A 193 -4.17 13.33 18.09
N TRP A 194 -3.97 12.44 19.05
CA TRP A 194 -2.65 12.18 19.61
C TRP A 194 -1.98 11.09 18.81
N VAL A 195 -0.73 11.35 18.45
CA VAL A 195 0.17 10.42 17.78
C VAL A 195 1.38 10.22 18.68
N ASP A 196 1.80 8.98 18.86
CA ASP A 196 3.03 8.67 19.59
C ASP A 196 4.27 8.63 18.66
N GLU A 197 5.46 8.64 19.27
CA GLU A 197 6.73 8.60 18.55
C GLU A 197 7.00 7.23 17.89
N THR A 198 6.41 6.16 18.44
CA THR A 198 6.56 4.78 17.94
C THR A 198 8.03 4.29 17.88
N ARG A 199 8.79 4.43 18.98
CA ARG A 199 10.18 3.95 19.13
C ARG A 199 10.30 2.52 19.63
#